data_AF-A0A1F8MEX2-F1
#
_entry.id   AF-A0A1F8MEX2-F1
#
_cell.length_a   1.000
_cell.length_b   1.000
_cell.length_c   1.000
_cell.angle_alpha   90.00
_cell.angle_beta   90.00
_cell.angle_gamma   90.00
#
_symmetry.space_group_name_H-M   'P 1'
#
loop_
_entity.id
_entity.type
_entity.pdbx_description
1 polymer ?
#
loop_
_entity_poly.entity_id
_entity_poly.type
_entity_poly.pdbx_seq_one_letter_code
_entity_poly.pdbx_strand_id
1 'polypeptide(L)'
;MRYIHDEGNLRRRHIPEEVEVILKEVGKPFGIISASTPPVGAFTEGGTLWEHGFKAACLSAHYRNSTFMPEWHRLTDTPDHLQVDALERVHSFAWALLQRLDQG
;
A
#
# COMPACT_ATOMS: atom_id res chain seq x y z
N MET A 1 9.16 32.77 9.63
CA MET A 1 8.00 32.35 8.84
C MET A 1 8.23 30.89 8.47
N ARG A 2 7.54 29.95 9.13
CA ARG A 2 7.82 28.49 9.10
C ARG A 2 6.98 27.71 8.08
N TYR A 3 6.11 28.38 7.33
CA TYR A 3 5.07 27.80 6.48
C TYR A 3 5.58 26.69 5.54
N ILE A 4 6.72 26.90 4.88
CA ILE A 4 7.28 25.95 3.90
C ILE A 4 7.99 24.76 4.57
N HIS A 5 8.44 24.88 5.84
CA HIS A 5 9.11 23.78 6.53
C HIS A 5 8.15 22.69 6.99
N ASP A 6 6.86 23.02 7.17
CA ASP A 6 5.83 22.08 7.57
C ASP A 6 5.20 21.35 6.37
N GLU A 7 5.28 21.92 5.15
CA GLU A 7 4.92 21.24 3.91
C GLU A 7 5.98 20.19 3.54
N GLY A 8 5.54 18.94 3.31
CA GLY A 8 6.41 17.88 2.78
C GLY A 8 7.16 17.03 3.81
N ASN A 9 6.97 17.23 5.12
CA ASN A 9 7.51 16.31 6.12
C ASN A 9 6.69 15.01 6.19
N LEU A 10 7.05 14.05 5.33
CA LEU A 10 6.58 12.68 5.44
C LEU A 10 7.16 12.05 6.71
N ARG A 11 6.41 12.15 7.81
CA ARG A 11 6.77 11.45 9.04
C ARG A 11 6.72 9.96 8.78
N ARG A 12 7.74 9.22 9.23
CA ARG A 12 7.68 7.77 9.22
C ARG A 12 6.51 7.31 10.08
N ARG A 13 5.58 6.59 9.46
CA ARG A 13 4.45 5.96 10.13
C ARG A 13 4.63 4.44 10.09
N HIS A 14 4.12 3.79 11.12
CA HIS A 14 4.03 2.35 11.19
C HIS A 14 2.55 1.97 11.16
N ILE A 15 2.26 0.87 10.47
CA ILE A 15 0.94 0.24 10.53
C ILE A 15 0.75 -0.24 11.99
N PRO A 16 -0.39 0.04 12.64
CA PRO A 16 -0.67 -0.48 13.97
C PRO A 16 -0.61 -2.02 14.01
N GLU A 17 -0.11 -2.59 15.10
CA GLU A 17 0.10 -4.04 15.25
C GLU A 17 -1.17 -4.84 14.96
N GLU A 18 -2.32 -4.40 15.45
CA GLU A 18 -3.62 -5.03 15.21
C GLU A 18 -3.98 -5.10 13.71
N VAL A 19 -3.63 -4.07 12.93
CA VAL A 19 -3.85 -4.06 11.48
C VAL A 19 -2.85 -4.98 10.80
N GLU A 20 -1.59 -4.97 11.25
CA GLU A 20 -0.55 -5.87 10.72
C GLU A 20 -0.92 -7.34 10.92
N VAL A 21 -1.47 -7.70 12.08
CA VAL A 21 -1.94 -9.07 12.37
C VAL A 21 -3.03 -9.49 11.39
N ILE A 22 -4.08 -8.66 11.23
CA ILE A 22 -5.18 -8.96 10.30
C ILE A 22 -4.65 -9.11 8.86
N LEU A 23 -3.78 -8.20 8.42
CA LEU A 23 -3.19 -8.24 7.08
C LEU A 23 -2.38 -9.52 6.87
N LYS A 24 -1.56 -9.94 7.84
CA LYS A 24 -0.76 -11.17 7.74
C LYS A 24 -1.63 -12.42 7.71
N GLU A 25 -2.65 -12.49 8.55
CA GLU A 25 -3.57 -13.62 8.61
C GLU A 25 -4.31 -13.80 7.29
N VAL A 26 -4.96 -12.74 6.79
CA VAL A 26 -5.71 -12.76 5.53
C VAL A 26 -4.78 -12.90 4.33
N GLY A 27 -3.59 -12.30 4.40
CA GLY A 27 -2.64 -12.23 3.29
C GLY A 27 -1.83 -13.49 3.03
N LYS A 28 -1.80 -14.44 3.98
CA LYS A 28 -1.01 -15.67 3.89
C LYS A 28 -1.23 -16.46 2.58
N PRO A 29 -2.46 -16.69 2.09
CA PRO A 29 -2.69 -17.41 0.84
C PRO A 29 -2.23 -16.63 -0.41
N PHE A 30 -2.13 -15.31 -0.30
CA PHE A 30 -1.79 -14.41 -1.42
C PHE A 30 -0.30 -14.08 -1.49
N GLY A 31 0.50 -14.55 -0.52
CA GLY A 31 1.94 -14.31 -0.49
C GLY A 31 2.30 -12.83 -0.35
N ILE A 32 1.52 -12.07 0.42
CA ILE A 32 1.86 -10.67 0.72
C ILE A 32 3.20 -10.61 1.46
N ILE A 33 3.98 -9.58 1.15
CA ILE A 33 5.26 -9.31 1.81
C ILE A 33 5.26 -7.86 2.29
N SER A 34 5.96 -7.59 3.40
CA SER A 34 6.19 -6.22 3.82
C SER A 34 7.10 -5.53 2.80
N ALA A 35 6.68 -4.36 2.34
CA ALA A 35 7.52 -3.51 1.51
C ALA A 35 8.37 -2.60 2.40
N SER A 36 9.66 -2.50 2.09
CA SER A 36 10.52 -1.45 2.62
C SER A 36 10.40 -0.24 1.69
N THR A 37 9.43 0.64 1.94
CA THR A 37 9.31 1.90 1.20
C THR A 37 10.47 2.84 1.59
N PRO A 38 11.12 3.52 0.63
CA PRO A 38 12.11 4.52 0.96
C PRO A 38 11.50 5.63 1.83
N PRO A 39 12.28 6.25 2.73
CA PRO A 39 11.80 7.17 3.77
C PRO A 39 11.23 8.50 3.25
N VAL A 40 11.17 8.72 1.93
CA VAL A 40 10.74 9.97 1.30
C VAL A 40 10.10 9.67 -0.06
N GLY A 41 9.02 10.38 -0.38
CA GLY A 41 8.43 10.42 -1.73
C GLY A 41 7.25 9.50 -2.01
N ALA A 42 6.83 8.66 -1.05
CA ALA A 42 5.61 7.84 -1.18
C ALA A 42 4.57 8.31 -0.16
N PHE A 43 3.71 9.24 -0.56
CA PHE A 43 2.49 9.60 0.17
C PHE A 43 1.30 9.16 -0.68
N THR A 44 0.65 8.09 -0.25
CA THR A 44 -0.67 7.71 -0.75
C THR A 44 -1.73 8.24 0.21
N GLU A 45 -3.00 8.03 -0.12
CA GLU A 45 -4.16 8.40 0.67
C GLU A 45 -4.13 7.80 2.09
N GLY A 46 -3.36 6.72 2.30
CA GLY A 46 -3.10 6.17 3.64
C GLY A 46 -2.45 7.16 4.60
N GLY A 47 -1.63 8.09 4.07
CA GLY A 47 -1.05 9.19 4.83
C GLY A 47 -2.11 10.14 5.41
N THR A 48 -3.05 10.57 4.57
CA THR A 48 -4.18 11.41 4.99
C THR A 48 -5.06 10.71 6.01
N LEU A 49 -5.34 9.42 5.83
CA LEU A 49 -6.10 8.63 6.82
C LEU A 49 -5.43 8.64 8.19
N TRP A 50 -4.10 8.46 8.26
CA TRP A 50 -3.36 8.53 9.51
C TRP A 50 -3.41 9.92 10.17
N GLU A 51 -3.42 11.00 9.38
CA GLU A 51 -3.54 12.37 9.92
C GLU A 51 -4.88 12.63 10.60
N HIS A 52 -5.93 11.93 10.16
CA HIS A 52 -7.26 11.98 10.76
C HIS A 52 -7.51 10.92 11.84
N GLY A 53 -6.46 10.21 12.28
CA GLY A 53 -6.56 9.23 13.37
C GLY A 53 -7.12 7.87 12.96
N PHE A 54 -7.27 7.60 11.66
CA PHE A 54 -7.65 6.28 11.16
C PHE A 54 -6.47 5.33 11.10
N LYS A 55 -6.77 4.03 11.15
CA LYS A 55 -5.80 2.96 10.93
C LYS A 55 -5.78 2.63 9.44
N ALA A 56 -4.66 2.87 8.78
CA ALA A 56 -4.51 2.64 7.34
C ALA A 56 -3.28 1.77 7.02
N ALA A 57 -3.37 1.05 5.90
CA ALA A 57 -2.28 0.31 5.29
C ALA A 57 -2.38 0.43 3.76
N CYS A 58 -1.24 0.45 3.08
CA CYS A 58 -1.19 0.54 1.62
C CYS A 58 -0.77 -0.81 1.03
N LEU A 59 -1.47 -1.25 0.01
CA LEU A 59 -1.07 -2.37 -0.84
C LEU A 59 -0.40 -1.81 -2.10
N SER A 60 0.73 -2.39 -2.50
CA SER A 60 1.43 -2.03 -3.72
C SER A 60 1.86 -3.28 -4.47
N ALA A 61 1.56 -3.35 -5.77
CA ALA A 61 2.03 -4.41 -6.64
C ALA A 61 3.38 -4.01 -7.25
N HIS A 62 4.34 -4.92 -7.18
CA HIS A 62 5.67 -4.75 -7.75
C HIS A 62 6.06 -6.00 -8.54
N TYR A 63 7.00 -5.85 -9.47
CA TYR A 63 7.65 -7.01 -10.06
C TYR A 63 8.35 -7.84 -8.98
N ARG A 64 8.30 -9.16 -9.11
CA ARG A 64 8.91 -10.05 -8.13
C ARG A 64 10.39 -9.72 -7.95
N ASN A 65 10.82 -9.57 -6.70
CA ASN A 65 12.20 -9.25 -6.31
C ASN A 65 12.73 -7.91 -6.87
N SER A 66 11.84 -6.97 -7.23
CA SER A 66 12.22 -5.68 -7.77
C SER A 66 11.32 -4.59 -7.20
N THR A 67 11.90 -3.44 -6.86
CA THR A 67 11.16 -2.21 -6.56
C THR A 67 11.03 -1.32 -7.80
N PHE A 68 11.50 -1.79 -8.95
CA PHE A 68 11.47 -1.05 -10.20
C PHE A 68 10.06 -1.04 -10.78
N MET A 69 9.52 0.16 -10.99
CA MET A 69 8.24 0.40 -11.65
C MET A 69 8.52 1.16 -12.95
N PRO A 70 8.80 0.46 -14.07
CA PRO A 70 9.26 1.10 -15.31
C PRO A 70 8.25 2.10 -15.86
N GLU A 71 6.97 1.77 -15.76
CA GLU A 71 5.89 2.58 -16.34
C GLU A 71 5.37 3.67 -15.41
N TRP A 72 5.80 3.69 -14.14
CA TRP A 72 5.28 4.62 -13.15
C TRP A 72 5.56 6.08 -13.55
N HIS A 73 4.49 6.89 -13.55
CA HIS A 73 4.50 8.30 -14.00
C HIS A 73 4.93 8.48 -15.47
N ARG A 74 4.68 7.49 -16.34
CA ARG A 74 4.98 7.57 -17.78
C ARG A 74 3.72 7.41 -18.63
N LEU A 75 3.81 7.87 -19.88
CA LEU A 75 2.76 7.66 -20.89
C LEU A 75 2.60 6.20 -21.31
N THR A 76 3.58 5.36 -20.98
CA THR A 76 3.58 3.92 -21.22
C THR A 76 2.83 3.14 -20.13
N ASP A 77 2.27 3.80 -19.11
CA ASP A 77 1.34 3.18 -18.16
C ASP A 77 -0.02 2.93 -18.83
N THR A 78 -0.05 1.90 -19.68
CA THR A 78 -1.22 1.51 -20.47
C THR A 78 -1.71 0.12 -20.04
N PRO A 79 -2.96 -0.25 -20.36
CA PRO A 79 -3.50 -1.57 -20.06
C PRO A 79 -2.65 -2.74 -20.59
N ASP A 80 -1.88 -2.53 -21.66
CA ASP A 80 -1.02 -3.55 -22.28
C ASP A 80 0.12 -4.01 -21.34
N HIS A 81 0.46 -3.21 -20.34
CA HIS A 81 1.49 -3.54 -19.35
C HIS A 81 0.93 -4.16 -18.06
N LEU A 82 -0.39 -4.27 -17.92
CA LEU A 82 -1.04 -4.87 -16.76
C LEU A 82 -0.78 -6.37 -16.68
N GLN A 83 -0.49 -6.85 -15.47
CA GLN A 83 -0.37 -8.28 -15.18
C GLN A 83 -1.70 -8.76 -14.59
N VAL A 84 -2.46 -9.52 -15.38
CA VAL A 84 -3.81 -10.00 -14.98
C VAL A 84 -3.77 -10.76 -13.66
N ASP A 85 -2.82 -11.67 -13.49
CA ASP A 85 -2.65 -12.45 -12.26
C ASP A 85 -2.37 -11.57 -11.02
N ALA A 86 -1.68 -10.44 -11.21
CA ALA A 86 -1.41 -9.51 -10.12
C ALA A 86 -2.69 -8.76 -9.73
N LEU A 87 -3.49 -8.32 -10.70
CA LEU A 87 -4.79 -7.67 -10.46
C LEU A 87 -5.76 -8.63 -9.76
N GLU A 88 -5.88 -9.86 -10.24
CA GLU A 88 -6.75 -10.87 -9.63
C GLU A 88 -6.35 -11.16 -8.18
N ARG A 89 -5.06 -11.26 -7.92
CA ARG A 89 -4.54 -11.51 -6.56
C ARG A 89 -4.80 -10.33 -5.62
N VAL A 90 -4.55 -9.11 -6.09
CA VAL A 90 -4.83 -7.88 -5.34
C VAL A 90 -6.32 -7.79 -5.02
N HIS A 91 -7.18 -8.03 -6.02
CA HIS A 91 -8.63 -8.04 -5.85
C HIS A 91 -9.08 -9.08 -4.82
N SER A 92 -8.62 -10.32 -4.97
CA SER A 92 -8.98 -11.43 -4.08
C SER A 92 -8.55 -11.18 -2.63
N PHE A 93 -7.35 -10.62 -2.44
CA PHE A 93 -6.87 -10.22 -1.13
C PHE A 93 -7.71 -9.10 -0.51
N ALA A 94 -7.99 -8.03 -1.27
CA ALA A 94 -8.81 -6.93 -0.80
C ALA A 94 -10.22 -7.39 -0.40
N TRP A 95 -10.82 -8.28 -1.20
CA TRP A 95 -12.12 -8.87 -0.89
C TRP A 95 -12.10 -9.71 0.38
N ALA A 96 -11.12 -10.60 0.53
CA ALA A 96 -10.96 -11.41 1.73
C ALA A 96 -10.76 -10.55 2.99
N LEU A 97 -10.04 -9.43 2.86
CA LEU A 97 -9.82 -8.49 3.96
C LEU A 97 -11.12 -7.81 4.38
N LEU A 98 -11.92 -7.33 3.41
CA LEU A 98 -13.22 -6.72 3.69
C LEU A 98 -14.16 -7.72 4.38
N GLN A 99 -14.26 -8.94 3.87
CA GLN A 99 -15.07 -10.00 4.49
C GLN A 99 -14.62 -10.31 5.93
N ARG A 100 -13.31 -10.32 6.18
CA ARG A 100 -12.78 -10.55 7.53
C ARG A 100 -13.10 -9.40 8.49
N LEU A 101 -13.15 -8.17 8.00
CA LEU A 101 -13.49 -6.97 8.77
C LEU A 101 -14.99 -6.89 9.07
N ASP A 102 -15.85 -7.29 8.12
CA ASP A 102 -17.31 -7.33 8.30
C ASP A 102 -17.78 -8.40 9.30
N GLN A 103 -16.93 -9.40 9.58
CA GLN A 103 -17.19 -10.47 10.55
C GLN A 103 -16.70 -10.14 11.97
N GLY A 104 -15.99 -9.02 12.15
CA GLY A 104 -15.54 -8.51 13.45
C GLY A 104 -16.58 -7.63 14.13
#